data_AF-A0A5C9AB46-F1
#
_entry.id   AF-A0A5C9AB46-F1
#
_cell.length_a   1.000
_cell.length_b   1.000
_cell.length_c   1.000
_cell.angle_alpha   90.00
_cell.angle_beta   90.00
_cell.angle_gamma   90.00
#
_symmetry.space_group_name_H-M   'P 1'
#
loop_
_entity.id
_entity.type
_entity.pdbx_description
1 polymer ?
#
loop_
_entity_poly.entity_id
_entity_poly.type
_entity_poly.pdbx_seq_one_letter_code
_entity_poly.pdbx_strand_id
1 'polypeptide(L)'
;STLLSEFKVFHSPTGHYWQLGILTTLPLEKAVKAWNALTLSPHTDTEYSMLHFGLKGLPGLVNSLARYPQEALPITNYFAASELAPAVARAFNKLKTLRENARSWLLKYPEHALTGLLPAALGKAGEAQDNARAALRMLTENGHQPLLQEIARRYNQPEVTDAVNALLALDPLDNHPTKIPTLPAFYQPSLWTRPVLKANAQSLPDSALLHLGEMLRFPQEEALYPGLLQVKDVCSADSLAGFAWDLFTAWQTAGAPSKESWAFTALGVLGNDDTARKLTPLIRAWPGESQHKRATVGLDILAAIGSDIALMQLNGIAQKLKFKALQERA
;
A
#
# COMPACT_ATOMS: atom_id res chain seq x y z
N SER A 1 -26.72 -18.14 23.75
CA SER A 1 -27.45 -19.40 23.93
C SER A 1 -26.45 -20.51 24.19
N THR A 2 -26.83 -21.50 24.99
CA THR A 2 -26.03 -22.67 25.42
C THR A 2 -25.35 -23.42 24.26
N LEU A 3 -25.93 -23.33 23.07
CA LEU A 3 -25.43 -23.89 21.82
C LEU A 3 -24.11 -23.24 21.35
N LEU A 4 -23.92 -21.93 21.56
CA LEU A 4 -22.69 -21.21 21.24
C LEU A 4 -21.55 -21.57 22.20
N SER A 5 -21.85 -21.93 23.44
CA SER A 5 -20.89 -22.38 24.44
C SER A 5 -20.51 -23.85 24.27
N GLU A 6 -21.46 -24.74 23.96
CA GLU A 6 -21.17 -26.15 23.65
C GLU A 6 -20.37 -26.29 22.35
N PHE A 7 -20.67 -25.48 21.33
CA PHE A 7 -19.94 -25.48 20.07
C PHE A 7 -18.49 -24.97 20.20
N LYS A 8 -18.22 -24.03 21.14
CA LYS A 8 -16.85 -23.57 21.47
C LYS A 8 -15.96 -24.69 22.00
N VAL A 9 -16.53 -25.64 22.73
CA VAL A 9 -15.79 -26.72 23.41
C VAL A 9 -15.42 -27.85 22.44
N PHE A 10 -16.25 -28.15 21.43
CA PHE A 10 -16.04 -29.29 20.54
C PHE A 10 -15.29 -28.99 19.24
N HIS A 11 -15.18 -27.72 18.80
CA HIS A 11 -14.67 -27.38 17.46
C HIS A 11 -13.61 -26.26 17.41
N SER A 12 -12.92 -26.00 18.52
CA SER A 12 -11.66 -25.25 18.50
C SER A 12 -10.53 -26.22 18.84
N PRO A 13 -9.86 -26.84 17.85
CA PRO A 13 -8.85 -27.85 18.14
C PRO A 13 -7.61 -27.26 18.83
N THR A 14 -7.48 -25.92 18.86
CA THR A 14 -6.30 -25.21 19.38
C THR A 14 -6.62 -23.90 20.15
N GLY A 15 -7.88 -23.65 20.50
CA GLY A 15 -8.28 -22.53 21.38
C GLY A 15 -8.36 -21.14 20.74
N HIS A 16 -7.98 -20.95 19.47
CA HIS A 16 -7.79 -19.60 18.90
C HIS A 16 -8.50 -19.28 17.59
N TYR A 17 -9.09 -20.25 16.87
CA TYR A 17 -9.75 -20.00 15.58
C TYR A 17 -11.00 -20.87 15.40
N TRP A 18 -12.04 -20.32 14.78
CA TRP A 18 -13.19 -21.07 14.28
C TRP A 18 -12.89 -21.72 12.93
N GLN A 19 -13.00 -23.04 12.83
CA GLN A 19 -12.98 -23.74 11.55
C GLN A 19 -14.37 -23.68 10.92
N LEU A 20 -14.60 -22.71 10.03
CA LEU A 20 -15.95 -22.42 9.54
C LEU A 20 -16.46 -23.43 8.51
N GLY A 21 -15.60 -24.30 8.01
CA GLY A 21 -16.00 -25.36 7.08
C GLY A 21 -17.02 -26.33 7.65
N ILE A 22 -17.07 -26.50 8.98
CA ILE A 22 -18.08 -27.32 9.64
C ILE A 22 -19.51 -26.80 9.44
N LEU A 23 -19.68 -25.51 9.17
CA LEU A 23 -21.00 -24.90 9.03
C LEU A 23 -21.77 -25.46 7.83
N THR A 24 -21.10 -26.08 6.85
CA THR A 24 -21.76 -26.73 5.70
C THR A 24 -22.56 -27.98 6.09
N THR A 25 -22.40 -28.48 7.33
CA THR A 25 -23.20 -29.60 7.86
C THR A 25 -24.55 -29.15 8.41
N LEU A 26 -24.74 -27.84 8.62
CA LEU A 26 -25.97 -27.26 9.13
C LEU A 26 -26.94 -26.89 8.01
N PRO A 27 -28.26 -26.82 8.28
CA PRO A 27 -29.21 -26.25 7.33
C PRO A 27 -28.81 -24.82 6.94
N LEU A 28 -28.85 -24.52 5.65
CA LEU A 28 -28.27 -23.31 5.05
C LEU A 28 -28.62 -22.00 5.78
N GLU A 29 -29.87 -21.81 6.19
CA GLU A 29 -30.28 -20.59 6.91
C GLU A 29 -29.61 -20.43 8.27
N LYS A 30 -29.44 -21.53 9.01
CA LYS A 30 -28.74 -21.53 10.30
C LYS A 30 -27.23 -21.37 10.08
N ALA A 31 -26.70 -22.02 9.04
CA ALA A 31 -25.30 -21.93 8.66
C ALA A 31 -24.89 -20.49 8.30
N VAL A 32 -25.67 -19.79 7.47
CA VAL A 32 -25.41 -18.39 7.08
C VAL A 32 -25.48 -17.44 8.27
N LYS A 33 -26.44 -17.63 9.19
CA LYS A 33 -26.50 -16.83 10.42
C LYS A 33 -25.26 -17.05 11.30
N ALA A 34 -24.84 -18.30 11.47
CA ALA A 34 -23.62 -18.63 12.21
C ALA A 34 -22.37 -18.07 11.52
N TRP A 35 -22.27 -18.20 10.20
CA TRP A 35 -21.19 -17.64 9.38
C TRP A 35 -21.00 -16.14 9.62
N ASN A 36 -22.08 -15.37 9.53
CA ASN A 36 -22.00 -13.91 9.73
C ASN A 36 -21.58 -13.54 11.16
N ALA A 37 -21.97 -14.32 12.16
CA ALA A 37 -21.62 -14.07 13.55
C ALA A 37 -20.18 -14.50 13.90
N LEU A 38 -19.75 -15.66 13.40
CA LEU A 38 -18.45 -16.24 13.73
C LEU A 38 -17.29 -15.59 12.97
N THR A 39 -17.52 -15.05 11.77
CA THR A 39 -16.52 -14.30 11.00
C THR A 39 -16.08 -12.99 11.69
N LEU A 40 -16.83 -12.52 12.68
CA LEU A 40 -16.42 -11.41 13.55
C LEU A 40 -15.31 -11.80 14.54
N SER A 41 -15.07 -13.08 14.74
CA SER A 41 -14.00 -13.64 15.59
C SER A 41 -12.90 -14.28 14.72
N PRO A 42 -11.74 -14.62 15.29
CA PRO A 42 -10.72 -15.38 14.56
C PRO A 42 -11.26 -16.68 13.94
N HIS A 43 -10.96 -16.92 12.67
CA HIS A 43 -11.52 -18.02 11.89
C HIS A 43 -10.62 -18.44 10.72
N THR A 44 -10.93 -19.59 10.14
CA THR A 44 -10.35 -20.17 8.91
C THR A 44 -11.44 -20.83 8.06
N ASP A 45 -11.08 -21.37 6.90
CA ASP A 45 -11.96 -22.11 5.97
C ASP A 45 -13.01 -21.22 5.29
N THR A 46 -12.62 -19.98 4.99
CA THR A 46 -13.45 -18.98 4.29
C THR A 46 -13.83 -19.49 2.90
N GLU A 47 -12.88 -20.08 2.17
CA GLU A 47 -13.10 -20.61 0.82
C GLU A 47 -14.16 -21.71 0.80
N TYR A 48 -14.01 -22.71 1.67
CA TYR A 48 -14.94 -23.83 1.77
C TYR A 48 -16.34 -23.37 2.18
N SER A 49 -16.43 -22.41 3.10
CA SER A 49 -17.71 -21.81 3.50
C SER A 49 -18.38 -21.07 2.34
N MET A 50 -17.61 -20.30 1.56
CA MET A 50 -18.13 -19.55 0.42
C MET A 50 -18.54 -20.43 -0.76
N LEU A 51 -17.86 -21.57 -0.98
CA LEU A 51 -18.28 -22.58 -1.97
C LEU A 51 -19.69 -23.13 -1.66
N HIS A 52 -20.04 -23.25 -0.39
CA HIS A 52 -21.35 -23.78 0.02
C HIS A 52 -22.43 -22.70 0.13
N PHE A 53 -22.08 -21.50 0.63
CA PHE A 53 -23.07 -20.44 0.87
C PHE A 53 -23.32 -19.55 -0.35
N GLY A 54 -22.37 -19.46 -1.28
CA GLY A 54 -22.45 -18.56 -2.44
C GLY A 54 -22.76 -17.12 -2.02
N LEU A 55 -23.67 -16.47 -2.75
CA LEU A 55 -24.07 -15.07 -2.49
C LEU A 55 -24.64 -14.85 -1.07
N LYS A 56 -25.26 -15.86 -0.46
CA LYS A 56 -25.79 -15.73 0.91
C LYS A 56 -24.69 -15.56 1.95
N GLY A 57 -23.45 -15.96 1.62
CA GLY A 57 -22.28 -15.79 2.47
C GLY A 57 -21.59 -14.43 2.36
N LEU A 58 -22.04 -13.52 1.48
CA LEU A 58 -21.38 -12.24 1.25
C LEU A 58 -21.10 -11.42 2.53
N PRO A 59 -22.03 -11.27 3.49
CA PRO A 59 -21.75 -10.47 4.69
C PRO A 59 -20.60 -11.03 5.52
N GLY A 60 -20.52 -12.35 5.68
CA GLY A 60 -19.37 -12.96 6.36
C GLY A 60 -18.09 -12.92 5.52
N LEU A 61 -18.16 -12.96 4.19
CA LEU A 61 -16.97 -12.74 3.34
C LEU A 61 -16.40 -11.32 3.53
N VAL A 62 -17.26 -10.30 3.65
CA VAL A 62 -16.82 -8.93 3.97
C VAL A 62 -16.06 -8.89 5.30
N ASN A 63 -16.59 -9.57 6.33
CA ASN A 63 -15.93 -9.69 7.64
C ASN A 63 -14.58 -10.43 7.53
N SER A 64 -14.54 -11.54 6.80
CA SER A 64 -13.33 -12.31 6.54
C SER A 64 -12.28 -11.49 5.79
N LEU A 65 -12.67 -10.72 4.78
CA LEU A 65 -11.76 -9.86 4.02
C LEU A 65 -11.16 -8.75 4.88
N ALA A 66 -11.93 -8.19 5.82
CA ALA A 66 -11.41 -7.18 6.75
C ALA A 66 -10.36 -7.76 7.72
N ARG A 67 -10.52 -9.02 8.15
CA ARG A 67 -9.70 -9.67 9.19
C ARG A 67 -8.54 -10.50 8.63
N TYR A 68 -8.80 -11.32 7.62
CA TYR A 68 -7.88 -12.27 6.97
C TYR A 68 -7.82 -12.03 5.46
N PRO A 69 -7.32 -10.86 5.02
CA PRO A 69 -7.33 -10.49 3.61
C PRO A 69 -6.51 -11.44 2.73
N GLN A 70 -5.49 -12.13 3.27
CA GLN A 70 -4.70 -13.09 2.51
C GLN A 70 -5.50 -14.31 2.07
N GLU A 71 -6.41 -14.78 2.93
CA GLU A 71 -7.27 -15.93 2.64
C GLU A 71 -8.52 -15.51 1.85
N ALA A 72 -9.13 -14.37 2.20
CA ALA A 72 -10.42 -13.97 1.67
C ALA A 72 -10.37 -13.23 0.33
N LEU A 73 -9.30 -12.48 0.03
CA LEU A 73 -9.19 -11.69 -1.20
C LEU A 73 -9.23 -12.54 -2.48
N PRO A 74 -8.55 -13.69 -2.59
CA PRO A 74 -8.67 -14.54 -3.78
C PRO A 74 -10.12 -14.96 -4.08
N ILE A 75 -10.95 -15.14 -3.04
CA ILE A 75 -12.35 -15.55 -3.17
C ILE A 75 -13.20 -14.42 -3.77
N THR A 76 -12.85 -13.15 -3.53
CA THR A 76 -13.63 -12.01 -4.02
C THR A 76 -13.65 -11.95 -5.55
N ASN A 77 -12.67 -12.58 -6.23
CA ASN A 77 -12.62 -12.67 -7.69
C ASN A 77 -13.81 -13.41 -8.32
N TYR A 78 -14.66 -14.05 -7.54
CA TYR A 78 -15.88 -14.72 -8.01
C TYR A 78 -17.16 -13.93 -7.71
N PHE A 79 -17.06 -12.79 -7.03
CA PHE A 79 -18.20 -12.01 -6.56
C PHE A 79 -18.08 -10.53 -6.95
N ALA A 80 -19.05 -10.07 -7.73
CA ALA A 80 -19.24 -8.65 -8.02
C ALA A 80 -20.20 -8.07 -6.97
N ALA A 81 -19.67 -7.48 -5.90
CA ALA A 81 -20.45 -6.92 -4.80
C ALA A 81 -19.82 -5.63 -4.27
N SER A 82 -20.62 -4.56 -4.17
CA SER A 82 -20.15 -3.24 -3.77
C SER A 82 -19.67 -3.21 -2.31
N GLU A 83 -20.21 -4.09 -1.46
CA GLU A 83 -19.85 -4.24 -0.05
C GLU A 83 -18.41 -4.73 0.16
N LEU A 84 -17.81 -5.37 -0.85
CA LEU A 84 -16.42 -5.80 -0.82
C LEU A 84 -15.45 -4.64 -1.07
N ALA A 85 -15.90 -3.61 -1.79
CA ALA A 85 -15.03 -2.57 -2.31
C ALA A 85 -14.20 -1.85 -1.23
N PRO A 86 -14.74 -1.46 -0.05
CA PRO A 86 -13.94 -0.80 0.99
C PRO A 86 -12.76 -1.65 1.49
N ALA A 87 -12.97 -2.95 1.68
CA ALA A 87 -11.92 -3.84 2.16
C ALA A 87 -10.91 -4.19 1.06
N VAL A 88 -11.36 -4.31 -0.20
CA VAL A 88 -10.46 -4.44 -1.36
C VAL A 88 -9.61 -3.19 -1.55
N ALA A 89 -10.19 -1.98 -1.45
CA ALA A 89 -9.45 -0.71 -1.54
C ALA A 89 -8.41 -0.55 -0.43
N ARG A 90 -8.72 -1.02 0.80
CA ARG A 90 -7.73 -1.11 1.87
C ARG A 90 -6.59 -2.08 1.53
N ALA A 91 -6.90 -3.26 0.98
CA ALA A 91 -5.87 -4.21 0.57
C ALA A 91 -4.98 -3.64 -0.55
N PHE A 92 -5.59 -2.97 -1.52
CA PHE A 92 -4.90 -2.25 -2.59
C PHE A 92 -3.95 -1.18 -2.04
N ASN A 93 -4.44 -0.29 -1.17
CA ASN A 93 -3.64 0.83 -0.68
C ASN A 93 -2.58 0.40 0.35
N LYS A 94 -2.93 -0.49 1.30
CA LYS A 94 -2.13 -0.75 2.50
C LYS A 94 -1.31 -2.05 2.49
N LEU A 95 -1.68 -3.04 1.68
CA LEU A 95 -1.11 -4.39 1.79
C LEU A 95 -0.27 -4.72 0.55
N LYS A 96 1.03 -4.42 0.61
CA LYS A 96 1.99 -4.60 -0.51
C LYS A 96 1.86 -5.97 -1.21
N THR A 97 1.72 -7.06 -0.46
CA THR A 97 1.64 -8.42 -1.01
C THR A 97 0.30 -8.75 -1.67
N LEU A 98 -0.76 -8.01 -1.35
CA LEU A 98 -2.12 -8.25 -1.84
C LEU A 98 -2.58 -7.18 -2.84
N ARG A 99 -1.76 -6.14 -3.06
CA ARG A 99 -2.09 -4.98 -3.89
C ARG A 99 -2.50 -5.38 -5.30
N GLU A 100 -1.73 -6.24 -5.96
CA GLU A 100 -2.03 -6.63 -7.34
C GLU A 100 -3.33 -7.44 -7.45
N ASN A 101 -3.58 -8.33 -6.50
CA ASN A 101 -4.84 -9.08 -6.45
C ASN A 101 -6.04 -8.14 -6.23
N ALA A 102 -5.87 -7.13 -5.36
CA ALA A 102 -6.90 -6.13 -5.10
C ALA A 102 -7.13 -5.22 -6.33
N ARG A 103 -6.05 -4.80 -7.00
CA ARG A 103 -6.09 -4.04 -8.25
C ARG A 103 -6.84 -4.81 -9.35
N SER A 104 -6.53 -6.09 -9.50
CA SER A 104 -7.21 -6.99 -10.43
C SER A 104 -8.71 -7.06 -10.17
N TRP A 105 -9.14 -7.19 -8.90
CA TRP A 105 -10.56 -7.16 -8.55
C TRP A 105 -11.24 -5.82 -8.88
N LEU A 106 -10.58 -4.69 -8.53
CA LEU A 106 -11.10 -3.34 -8.80
C LEU A 106 -11.33 -3.12 -10.30
N LEU A 107 -10.39 -3.53 -11.14
CA LEU A 107 -10.48 -3.42 -12.60
C LEU A 107 -11.44 -4.45 -13.22
N LYS A 108 -11.62 -5.61 -12.59
CA LYS A 108 -12.58 -6.63 -13.02
C LYS A 108 -14.03 -6.22 -12.74
N TYR A 109 -14.28 -5.51 -11.64
CA TYR A 109 -15.62 -5.10 -11.21
C TYR A 109 -15.73 -3.59 -10.95
N PRO A 110 -15.45 -2.73 -11.95
CA PRO A 110 -15.32 -1.28 -11.75
C PRO A 110 -16.63 -0.65 -11.28
N GLU A 111 -17.80 -1.07 -11.78
CA GLU A 111 -19.09 -0.53 -11.34
C GLU A 111 -19.37 -0.77 -9.85
N HIS A 112 -19.06 -1.98 -9.37
CA HIS A 112 -19.25 -2.35 -7.97
C HIS A 112 -18.22 -1.66 -7.07
N ALA A 113 -16.97 -1.58 -7.55
CA ALA A 113 -15.91 -0.86 -6.87
C ALA A 113 -16.27 0.62 -6.67
N LEU A 114 -16.61 1.32 -7.75
CA LEU A 114 -16.98 2.74 -7.71
C LEU A 114 -18.21 2.97 -6.83
N THR A 115 -19.25 2.14 -6.95
CA THR A 115 -20.47 2.24 -6.13
C THR A 115 -20.17 2.08 -4.63
N GLY A 116 -19.35 1.09 -4.27
CA GLY A 116 -19.01 0.82 -2.87
C GLY A 116 -18.03 1.83 -2.26
N LEU A 117 -17.19 2.48 -3.08
CA LEU A 117 -16.16 3.41 -2.62
C LEU A 117 -16.62 4.86 -2.56
N LEU A 118 -17.59 5.26 -3.40
CA LEU A 118 -18.02 6.64 -3.52
C LEU A 118 -18.44 7.28 -2.17
N PRO A 119 -19.23 6.61 -1.29
CA PRO A 119 -19.58 7.17 0.01
C PRO A 119 -18.36 7.46 0.90
N ALA A 120 -17.36 6.59 0.89
CA ALA A 120 -16.15 6.78 1.69
C ALA A 120 -15.25 7.87 1.11
N ALA A 121 -15.16 7.98 -0.22
CA ALA A 121 -14.35 8.99 -0.90
C ALA A 121 -14.86 10.43 -0.64
N LEU A 122 -16.18 10.61 -0.56
CA LEU A 122 -16.85 11.88 -0.27
C LEU A 122 -17.10 12.10 1.24
N GLY A 123 -16.82 11.09 2.06
CA GLY A 123 -17.10 11.09 3.49
C GLY A 123 -16.09 11.86 4.34
N LYS A 124 -16.06 11.52 5.63
CA LYS A 124 -15.14 12.15 6.59
C LYS A 124 -13.68 11.82 6.27
N ALA A 125 -12.83 12.81 6.50
CA ALA A 125 -11.38 12.67 6.34
C ALA A 125 -10.83 11.57 7.26
N GLY A 126 -10.01 10.67 6.70
CA GLY A 126 -9.43 9.54 7.42
C GLY A 126 -9.05 8.37 6.50
N GLU A 127 -8.65 7.24 7.10
CA GLU A 127 -8.11 6.09 6.36
C GLU A 127 -9.09 5.54 5.30
N ALA A 128 -10.39 5.48 5.61
CA ALA A 128 -11.40 5.00 4.67
C ALA A 128 -11.48 5.91 3.42
N GLN A 129 -11.39 7.23 3.61
CA GLN A 129 -11.36 8.18 2.50
C GLN A 129 -10.06 8.05 1.70
N ASP A 130 -8.90 7.97 2.37
CA ASP A 130 -7.61 7.82 1.69
C ASP A 130 -7.58 6.56 0.81
N ASN A 131 -8.04 5.41 1.35
CA ASN A 131 -8.13 4.15 0.61
C ASN A 131 -9.09 4.25 -0.58
N ALA A 132 -10.27 4.83 -0.38
CA ALA A 132 -11.27 4.99 -1.42
C ALA A 132 -10.78 5.91 -2.54
N ARG A 133 -10.21 7.07 -2.21
CA ARG A 133 -9.69 8.03 -3.19
C ARG A 133 -8.51 7.47 -4.00
N ALA A 134 -7.63 6.70 -3.37
CA ALA A 134 -6.55 6.01 -4.08
C ALA A 134 -7.10 5.03 -5.13
N ALA A 135 -8.07 4.18 -4.74
CA ALA A 135 -8.69 3.23 -5.65
C ALA A 135 -9.53 3.91 -6.75
N LEU A 136 -10.28 4.97 -6.43
CA LEU A 136 -11.03 5.76 -7.43
C LEU A 136 -10.09 6.37 -8.47
N ARG A 137 -8.96 6.94 -8.04
CA ARG A 137 -7.97 7.50 -8.95
C ARG A 137 -7.41 6.45 -9.90
N MET A 138 -6.97 5.32 -9.36
CA MET A 138 -6.48 4.20 -10.17
C MET A 138 -7.53 3.77 -11.21
N LEU A 139 -8.80 3.69 -10.82
CA LEU A 139 -9.90 3.38 -11.75
C LEU A 139 -10.09 4.48 -12.82
N THR A 140 -9.99 5.76 -12.47
CA THR A 140 -10.11 6.87 -13.44
C THR A 140 -8.94 6.90 -14.42
N GLU A 141 -7.71 6.64 -13.96
CA GLU A 141 -6.52 6.53 -14.81
C GLU A 141 -6.61 5.33 -15.77
N ASN A 142 -7.36 4.29 -15.40
CA ASN A 142 -7.69 3.14 -16.25
C ASN A 142 -8.98 3.34 -17.07
N GLY A 143 -9.44 4.59 -17.23
CA GLY A 143 -10.53 4.96 -18.16
C GLY A 143 -11.94 4.85 -17.59
N HIS A 144 -12.11 4.58 -16.29
CA HIS A 144 -13.43 4.44 -15.67
C HIS A 144 -14.04 5.77 -15.16
N GLN A 145 -13.47 6.92 -15.53
CA GLN A 145 -14.03 8.23 -15.18
C GLN A 145 -15.49 8.44 -15.64
N PRO A 146 -15.89 8.10 -16.88
CA PRO A 146 -17.29 8.24 -17.30
C PRO A 146 -18.25 7.40 -16.46
N LEU A 147 -17.82 6.20 -16.04
CA LEU A 147 -18.61 5.32 -15.19
C LEU A 147 -18.79 5.88 -13.77
N LEU A 148 -17.75 6.52 -13.21
CA LEU A 148 -17.84 7.22 -11.92
C LEU A 148 -18.87 8.35 -11.97
N GLN A 149 -18.86 9.15 -13.04
CA GLN A 149 -19.84 10.22 -13.23
C GLN A 149 -21.26 9.68 -13.39
N GLU A 150 -21.43 8.57 -14.10
CA GLU A 150 -22.73 7.91 -14.24
C GLU A 150 -23.25 7.38 -12.90
N ILE A 151 -22.40 6.73 -12.11
CA ILE A 151 -22.76 6.27 -10.76
C ILE A 151 -23.15 7.44 -9.87
N ALA A 152 -22.44 8.56 -9.93
CA ALA A 152 -22.76 9.77 -9.17
C ALA A 152 -24.17 10.30 -9.51
N ARG A 153 -24.56 10.30 -10.79
CA ARG A 153 -25.90 10.73 -11.22
C ARG A 153 -27.01 9.83 -10.67
N ARG A 154 -26.77 8.53 -10.50
CA ARG A 154 -27.78 7.58 -9.96
C ARG A 154 -28.21 7.90 -8.53
N TYR A 155 -27.43 8.69 -7.78
CA TYR A 155 -27.83 9.17 -6.45
C TYR A 155 -28.96 10.20 -6.51
N ASN A 156 -29.26 10.77 -7.68
CA ASN A 156 -30.27 11.82 -7.89
C ASN A 156 -30.09 13.01 -6.93
N GLN A 157 -28.84 13.34 -6.59
CA GLN A 157 -28.46 14.44 -5.71
C GLN A 157 -27.38 15.29 -6.43
N PRO A 158 -27.64 16.57 -6.72
CA PRO A 158 -26.67 17.43 -7.38
C PRO A 158 -25.37 17.55 -6.58
N GLU A 159 -25.46 17.57 -5.24
CA GLU A 159 -24.30 17.68 -4.34
C GLU A 159 -23.31 16.53 -4.53
N VAL A 160 -23.78 15.31 -4.82
CA VAL A 160 -22.93 14.15 -5.08
C VAL A 160 -22.19 14.31 -6.40
N THR A 161 -22.87 14.81 -7.43
CA THR A 161 -22.27 15.04 -8.75
C THR A 161 -21.24 16.16 -8.69
N ASP A 162 -21.55 17.26 -8.00
CA ASP A 162 -20.63 18.38 -7.79
C ASP A 162 -19.39 17.94 -6.98
N ALA A 163 -19.57 17.14 -5.94
CA ALA A 163 -18.48 16.60 -5.16
C ALA A 163 -17.58 15.65 -5.96
N VAL A 164 -18.15 14.85 -6.86
CA VAL A 164 -17.36 14.00 -7.79
C VAL A 164 -16.61 14.84 -8.80
N ASN A 165 -17.22 15.89 -9.36
CA ASN A 165 -16.53 16.80 -10.28
C ASN A 165 -15.40 17.55 -9.59
N ALA A 166 -15.62 18.02 -8.36
CA ALA A 166 -14.58 18.63 -7.54
C ALA A 166 -13.44 17.63 -7.26
N LEU A 167 -13.77 16.36 -6.97
CA LEU A 167 -12.78 15.31 -6.76
C LEU A 167 -11.94 15.02 -8.01
N LEU A 168 -12.56 15.03 -9.19
CA LEU A 168 -11.86 14.86 -10.47
C LEU A 168 -11.03 16.10 -10.88
N ALA A 169 -11.39 17.27 -10.38
CA ALA A 169 -10.70 18.53 -10.64
C ALA A 169 -9.58 18.85 -9.61
N LEU A 170 -9.42 18.03 -8.56
CA LEU A 170 -8.37 18.21 -7.55
C LEU A 170 -6.98 18.20 -8.21
N ASP A 171 -6.12 19.13 -7.77
CA ASP A 171 -4.74 19.15 -8.22
C ASP A 171 -4.06 17.83 -7.83
N PRO A 172 -3.26 17.21 -8.71
CA PRO A 172 -2.36 16.11 -8.37
C PRO A 172 -1.59 16.31 -7.04
N LEU A 173 -1.23 17.55 -6.69
CA LEU A 173 -0.57 17.93 -5.44
C LEU A 173 -1.48 17.88 -4.20
N ASP A 174 -2.80 17.97 -4.33
CA ASP A 174 -3.70 17.87 -3.17
C ASP A 174 -3.90 16.41 -2.70
N ASN A 175 -3.18 15.47 -3.32
CA ASN A 175 -3.36 14.03 -3.12
C ASN A 175 -2.35 13.46 -2.14
N HIS A 176 -2.26 14.11 -0.99
CA HIS A 176 -1.52 13.61 0.15
C HIS A 176 -2.45 12.88 1.13
N PRO A 177 -1.93 11.98 1.97
CA PRO A 177 -2.73 11.34 3.03
C PRO A 177 -3.41 12.38 3.92
N THR A 178 -4.62 12.07 4.38
CA THR A 178 -5.35 12.94 5.33
C THR A 178 -4.53 13.19 6.61
N LYS A 179 -3.84 12.14 7.09
CA LYS A 179 -2.99 12.21 8.27
C LYS A 179 -1.52 12.12 7.87
N ILE A 180 -0.83 13.24 7.87
CA ILE A 180 0.62 13.30 7.66
C ILE A 180 1.32 12.86 8.96
N PRO A 181 2.11 11.78 8.96
CA PRO A 181 2.81 11.35 10.16
C PRO A 181 3.91 12.35 10.54
N THR A 182 4.13 12.56 11.84
CA THR A 182 5.16 13.46 12.38
C THR A 182 6.56 12.92 12.12
N LEU A 183 7.48 13.75 11.61
CA LEU A 183 8.85 13.34 11.29
C LEU A 183 9.55 12.70 12.50
N PRO A 184 10.35 11.64 12.31
CA PRO A 184 11.04 10.97 13.41
C PRO A 184 12.14 11.86 13.97
N ALA A 185 12.52 11.65 15.25
CA ALA A 185 13.49 12.50 15.94
C ALA A 185 14.88 12.55 15.27
N PHE A 186 15.27 11.50 14.54
CA PHE A 186 16.54 11.47 13.79
C PHE A 186 16.53 12.36 12.55
N TYR A 187 15.36 12.83 12.10
CA TYR A 187 15.22 13.68 10.92
C TYR A 187 15.64 15.11 11.27
N GLN A 188 16.92 15.42 11.06
CA GLN A 188 17.55 16.70 11.40
C GLN A 188 18.23 17.31 10.16
N PRO A 189 17.45 17.77 9.16
CA PRO A 189 17.97 18.11 7.84
C PRO A 189 18.85 19.37 7.80
N SER A 190 18.87 20.17 8.87
CA SER A 190 19.71 21.36 8.99
C SER A 190 21.21 21.05 8.97
N LEU A 191 21.59 19.82 9.33
CA LEU A 191 22.97 19.33 9.35
C LEU A 191 23.38 18.57 8.08
N TRP A 192 22.47 18.42 7.12
CA TRP A 192 22.65 17.57 5.95
C TRP A 192 23.00 18.38 4.70
N THR A 193 23.45 17.68 3.67
CA THR A 193 23.63 18.21 2.33
C THR A 193 22.31 18.81 1.85
N ARG A 194 22.30 20.11 1.54
CA ARG A 194 21.08 20.79 1.10
C ARG A 194 20.86 20.57 -0.40
N PRO A 195 19.64 20.18 -0.82
CA PRO A 195 19.25 20.30 -2.22
C PRO A 195 19.37 21.74 -2.70
N VAL A 196 19.86 21.92 -3.92
CA VAL A 196 20.04 23.23 -4.56
C VAL A 196 19.22 23.31 -5.85
N LEU A 197 18.64 24.47 -6.11
CA LEU A 197 17.88 24.75 -7.33
C LEU A 197 18.81 24.79 -8.56
N LYS A 198 18.39 24.17 -9.66
CA LYS A 198 19.13 24.17 -10.93
C LYS A 198 19.26 25.58 -11.52
N ALA A 199 18.25 26.43 -11.32
CA ALA A 199 18.15 27.74 -11.97
C ALA A 199 19.19 28.75 -11.45
N ASN A 200 19.50 28.72 -10.16
CA ASN A 200 20.32 29.74 -9.50
C ASN A 200 21.31 29.19 -8.46
N ALA A 201 21.44 27.86 -8.35
CA ALA A 201 22.25 27.17 -7.34
C ALA A 201 21.93 27.54 -5.88
N GLN A 202 20.75 28.10 -5.61
CA GLN A 202 20.33 28.46 -4.27
C GLN A 202 19.87 27.22 -3.49
N SER A 203 20.34 27.08 -2.26
CA SER A 203 19.95 26.01 -1.35
C SER A 203 18.51 26.15 -0.88
N LEU A 204 17.81 25.03 -0.73
CA LEU A 204 16.48 25.01 -0.14
C LEU A 204 16.52 25.46 1.34
N PRO A 205 15.54 26.27 1.78
CA PRO A 205 15.39 26.68 3.18
C PRO A 205 14.94 25.51 4.06
N ASP A 206 15.12 25.63 5.38
CA ASP A 206 14.77 24.56 6.34
C ASP A 206 13.30 24.15 6.28
N SER A 207 12.38 25.09 6.08
CA SER A 207 10.96 24.81 5.93
C SER A 207 10.69 23.88 4.73
N ALA A 208 11.37 24.08 3.61
CA ALA A 208 11.25 23.23 2.44
C ALA A 208 11.82 21.83 2.69
N LEU A 209 12.87 21.70 3.50
CA LEU A 209 13.44 20.41 3.89
C LEU A 209 12.49 19.60 4.79
N LEU A 210 11.71 20.27 5.64
CA LEU A 210 10.68 19.61 6.45
C LEU A 210 9.57 19.04 5.55
N HIS A 211 9.06 19.85 4.61
CA HIS A 211 8.05 19.39 3.65
C HIS A 211 8.56 18.28 2.73
N LEU A 212 9.83 18.34 2.30
CA LEU A 212 10.45 17.25 1.54
C LEU A 212 10.43 15.94 2.33
N GLY A 213 10.73 16.01 3.63
CA GLY A 213 10.64 14.86 4.54
C GLY A 213 9.23 14.32 4.65
N GLU A 214 8.23 15.19 4.79
CA GLU A 214 6.82 14.80 4.85
C GLU A 214 6.38 14.09 3.56
N MET A 215 6.71 14.66 2.39
CA MET A 215 6.40 14.08 1.09
C MET A 215 7.05 12.71 0.88
N LEU A 216 8.29 12.52 1.32
CA LEU A 216 9.00 11.24 1.24
C LEU A 216 8.33 10.13 2.08
N ARG A 217 7.47 10.50 3.04
CA ARG A 217 6.73 9.55 3.88
C ARG A 217 5.37 9.16 3.31
N PHE A 218 4.92 9.82 2.25
CA PHE A 218 3.68 9.42 1.59
C PHE A 218 3.84 8.02 0.99
N PRO A 219 2.77 7.22 0.91
CA PRO A 219 2.78 5.96 0.16
C PRO A 219 3.23 6.21 -1.29
N GLN A 220 4.12 5.37 -1.82
CA GLN A 220 4.76 5.53 -3.15
C GLN A 220 4.54 4.32 -4.06
N GLU A 221 3.51 3.51 -3.81
CA GLU A 221 3.47 2.17 -4.39
C GLU A 221 2.81 2.04 -5.77
N GLU A 222 2.04 3.02 -6.21
CA GLU A 222 1.58 3.10 -7.62
C GLU A 222 2.35 4.15 -8.40
N ALA A 223 2.47 5.36 -7.84
CA ALA A 223 3.18 6.45 -8.46
C ALA A 223 3.92 7.27 -7.40
N LEU A 224 5.00 7.95 -7.82
CA LEU A 224 5.63 8.96 -7.00
C LEU A 224 4.69 10.16 -6.85
N TYR A 225 4.61 10.67 -5.62
CA TYR A 225 3.85 11.88 -5.35
C TYR A 225 4.32 13.04 -6.25
N PRO A 226 3.42 13.77 -6.95
CA PRO A 226 3.81 14.78 -7.92
C PRO A 226 4.72 15.88 -7.38
N GLY A 227 4.60 16.25 -6.09
CA GLY A 227 5.51 17.22 -5.47
C GLY A 227 6.96 16.75 -5.42
N LEU A 228 7.21 15.43 -5.32
CA LEU A 228 8.57 14.88 -5.39
C LEU A 228 9.12 14.96 -6.82
N LEU A 229 8.27 14.79 -7.84
CA LEU A 229 8.66 14.97 -9.24
C LEU A 229 9.06 16.42 -9.49
N GLN A 230 8.27 17.39 -9.01
CA GLN A 230 8.61 18.81 -9.09
C GLN A 230 9.95 19.12 -8.42
N VAL A 231 10.21 18.57 -7.23
CA VAL A 231 11.51 18.73 -6.56
C VAL A 231 12.67 18.17 -7.40
N LYS A 232 12.50 16.99 -8.02
CA LYS A 232 13.50 16.40 -8.92
C LYS A 232 13.74 17.24 -10.18
N ASP A 233 12.69 17.88 -10.69
CA ASP A 233 12.78 18.72 -11.88
C ASP A 233 13.50 20.04 -11.60
N VAL A 234 13.27 20.65 -10.42
CA VAL A 234 13.84 21.96 -10.09
C VAL A 234 15.18 21.91 -9.33
N CYS A 235 15.51 20.82 -8.64
CA CYS A 235 16.75 20.68 -7.86
C CYS A 235 17.81 19.82 -8.56
N SER A 236 19.10 20.14 -8.36
CA SER A 236 20.18 19.36 -8.97
C SER A 236 20.22 17.92 -8.42
N ALA A 237 20.41 16.95 -9.30
CA ALA A 237 20.39 15.53 -8.96
C ALA A 237 21.46 15.17 -7.90
N ASP A 238 22.66 15.77 -7.99
CA ASP A 238 23.74 15.50 -7.06
C ASP A 238 23.42 16.00 -5.64
N SER A 239 22.81 17.17 -5.52
CA SER A 239 22.40 17.70 -4.21
C SER A 239 21.26 16.91 -3.57
N LEU A 240 20.33 16.39 -4.38
CA LEU A 240 19.25 15.50 -3.91
C LEU A 240 19.80 14.15 -3.47
N ALA A 241 20.73 13.57 -4.24
CA ALA A 241 21.38 12.32 -3.90
C ALA A 241 22.21 12.43 -2.61
N GLY A 242 22.92 13.55 -2.41
CA GLY A 242 23.61 13.87 -1.17
C GLY A 242 22.66 13.94 0.02
N PHE A 243 21.57 14.71 -0.11
CA PHE A 243 20.52 14.80 0.92
C PHE A 243 19.94 13.43 1.29
N ALA A 244 19.61 12.61 0.29
CA ALA A 244 19.06 11.28 0.50
C ALA A 244 20.06 10.33 1.19
N TRP A 245 21.35 10.46 0.88
CA TRP A 245 22.41 9.69 1.53
C TRP A 245 22.57 10.05 3.01
N ASP A 246 22.49 11.34 3.35
CA ASP A 246 22.55 11.80 4.74
C ASP A 246 21.32 11.33 5.54
N LEU A 247 20.13 11.38 4.94
CA LEU A 247 18.90 10.81 5.51
C LEU A 247 19.03 9.30 5.78
N PHE A 248 19.53 8.53 4.81
CA PHE A 248 19.76 7.10 4.95
C PHE A 248 20.77 6.81 6.09
N THR A 249 21.85 7.58 6.15
CA THR A 249 22.87 7.45 7.19
C THR A 249 22.29 7.74 8.57
N ALA A 250 21.52 8.81 8.72
CA ALA A 250 20.83 9.15 9.96
C ALA A 250 19.87 8.03 10.41
N TRP A 251 19.13 7.43 9.48
CA TRP A 251 18.27 6.27 9.76
C TRP A 251 19.07 5.04 10.20
N GLN A 252 20.22 4.76 9.58
CA GLN A 252 21.10 3.67 10.00
C GLN A 252 21.66 3.91 11.41
N THR A 253 22.14 5.12 11.70
CA THR A 253 22.65 5.50 13.03
C THR A 253 21.58 5.42 14.11
N ALA A 254 20.31 5.69 13.76
CA ALA A 254 19.17 5.50 14.65
C ALA A 254 18.79 4.02 14.88
N GLY A 255 19.58 3.06 14.39
CA GLY A 255 19.34 1.62 14.56
C GLY A 255 18.44 1.02 13.48
N ALA A 256 18.24 1.70 12.35
CA ALA A 256 17.42 1.26 11.23
C ALA A 256 15.99 0.83 11.63
N PRO A 257 15.21 1.72 12.30
CA PRO A 257 13.86 1.40 12.74
C PRO A 257 12.96 1.01 11.57
N SER A 258 12.29 -0.14 11.69
CA SER A 258 11.47 -0.73 10.61
C SER A 258 10.27 0.11 10.20
N LYS A 259 9.71 0.89 11.13
CA LYS A 259 8.59 1.83 10.87
C LYS A 259 9.00 3.02 10.00
N GLU A 260 10.29 3.35 9.98
CA GLU A 260 10.83 4.48 9.23
C GLU A 260 11.67 4.01 8.03
N SER A 261 11.31 2.84 7.46
CA SER A 261 11.99 2.27 6.29
C SER A 261 11.92 3.15 5.04
N TRP A 262 11.00 4.12 5.00
CA TRP A 262 10.92 5.14 3.95
C TRP A 262 12.23 5.94 3.79
N ALA A 263 12.99 6.15 4.87
CA ALA A 263 14.27 6.84 4.82
C ALA A 263 15.32 6.07 4.01
N PHE A 264 15.22 4.74 4.00
CA PHE A 264 16.05 3.90 3.14
C PHE A 264 15.55 3.92 1.69
N THR A 265 14.25 3.78 1.47
CA THR A 265 13.68 3.78 0.10
C THR A 265 13.77 5.14 -0.58
N ALA A 266 13.95 6.24 0.17
CA ALA A 266 14.22 7.58 -0.38
C ALA A 266 15.47 7.61 -1.29
N LEU A 267 16.44 6.71 -1.08
CA LEU A 267 17.57 6.54 -1.99
C LEU A 267 17.13 6.15 -3.40
N GLY A 268 16.06 5.37 -3.55
CA GLY A 268 15.52 5.00 -4.87
C GLY A 268 14.82 6.17 -5.56
N VAL A 269 14.30 7.12 -4.78
CA VAL A 269 13.54 8.28 -5.29
C VAL A 269 14.49 9.40 -5.74
N LEU A 270 15.46 9.72 -4.88
CA LEU A 270 16.32 10.90 -4.99
C LEU A 270 17.79 10.58 -5.30
N GLY A 271 18.18 9.30 -5.23
CA GLY A 271 19.55 8.88 -5.48
C GLY A 271 19.95 8.93 -6.95
N ASN A 272 21.25 8.85 -7.18
CA ASN A 272 21.89 8.85 -8.50
C ASN A 272 22.93 7.72 -8.62
N ASP A 273 23.78 7.78 -9.64
CA ASP A 273 24.86 6.81 -9.86
C ASP A 273 25.84 6.70 -8.69
N ASP A 274 26.14 7.81 -8.03
CA ASP A 274 27.02 7.81 -6.85
C ASP A 274 26.36 7.08 -5.68
N THR A 275 25.06 7.32 -5.46
CA THR A 275 24.25 6.55 -4.50
C THR A 275 24.33 5.05 -4.81
N ALA A 276 24.17 4.65 -6.07
CA ALA A 276 24.25 3.25 -6.48
C ALA A 276 25.63 2.62 -6.20
N ARG A 277 26.71 3.35 -6.51
CA ARG A 277 28.09 2.90 -6.23
C ARG A 277 28.34 2.73 -4.73
N LYS A 278 27.87 3.65 -3.90
CA LYS A 278 28.02 3.58 -2.43
C LYS A 278 27.14 2.51 -1.79
N LEU A 279 25.93 2.28 -2.33
CA LEU A 279 24.98 1.30 -1.78
C LEU A 279 25.37 -0.15 -2.13
N THR A 280 25.93 -0.38 -3.31
CA THR A 280 26.32 -1.72 -3.79
C THR A 280 27.20 -2.53 -2.82
N PRO A 281 28.31 -2.00 -2.26
CA PRO A 281 29.12 -2.75 -1.30
C PRO A 281 28.34 -3.10 -0.02
N LEU A 282 27.44 -2.22 0.44
CA LEU A 282 26.59 -2.50 1.61
C LEU A 282 25.63 -3.66 1.34
N ILE A 283 24.99 -3.68 0.16
CA ILE A 283 24.11 -4.79 -0.26
C ILE A 283 24.84 -6.13 -0.25
N ARG A 284 26.12 -6.15 -0.65
CA ARG A 284 26.94 -7.38 -0.66
C ARG A 284 27.33 -7.84 0.75
N ALA A 285 27.52 -6.91 1.69
CA ALA A 285 27.91 -7.22 3.06
C ALA A 285 26.73 -7.70 3.93
N TRP A 286 25.56 -7.08 3.79
CA TRP A 286 24.38 -7.33 4.64
C TRP A 286 23.94 -8.79 4.79
N PRO A 287 23.98 -9.66 3.76
CA PRO A 287 23.69 -11.08 3.93
C PRO A 287 24.60 -11.78 4.95
N GLY A 288 25.88 -11.38 5.04
CA GLY A 288 26.82 -11.89 6.05
C GLY A 288 26.55 -11.36 7.46
N GLU A 289 25.83 -10.23 7.57
CA GLU A 289 25.42 -9.61 8.84
C GLU A 289 24.01 -10.04 9.27
N SER A 290 23.45 -11.09 8.65
CA SER A 290 22.05 -11.54 8.85
C SER A 290 20.98 -10.51 8.45
N GLN A 291 21.33 -9.50 7.64
CA GLN A 291 20.45 -8.43 7.19
C GLN A 291 19.85 -8.67 5.79
N HIS A 292 19.42 -9.90 5.50
CA HIS A 292 18.89 -10.31 4.19
C HIS A 292 17.72 -9.45 3.69
N LYS A 293 16.82 -9.04 4.59
CA LYS A 293 15.70 -8.16 4.24
C LYS A 293 16.19 -6.79 3.75
N ARG A 294 17.24 -6.25 4.36
CA ARG A 294 17.84 -4.98 3.95
C ARG A 294 18.54 -5.10 2.60
N ALA A 295 19.24 -6.21 2.36
CA ALA A 295 19.81 -6.50 1.04
C ALA A 295 18.75 -6.58 -0.06
N THR A 296 17.63 -7.25 0.22
CA THR A 296 16.49 -7.35 -0.71
C THR A 296 15.93 -5.97 -1.06
N VAL A 297 15.68 -5.13 -0.06
CA VAL A 297 15.20 -3.75 -0.29
C VAL A 297 16.26 -2.89 -1.00
N GLY A 298 17.54 -3.12 -0.74
CA GLY A 298 18.63 -2.45 -1.46
C GLY A 298 18.66 -2.77 -2.96
N LEU A 299 18.34 -4.00 -3.35
CA LEU A 299 18.16 -4.38 -4.76
C LEU A 299 16.97 -3.63 -5.38
N ASP A 300 15.83 -3.60 -4.69
CA ASP A 300 14.66 -2.84 -5.14
C ASP A 300 15.00 -1.34 -5.31
N ILE A 301 15.83 -0.78 -4.43
CA ILE A 301 16.31 0.61 -4.51
C ILE A 301 17.20 0.85 -5.73
N LEU A 302 18.17 -0.02 -6.00
CA LEU A 302 19.00 0.11 -7.19
C LEU A 302 18.14 0.05 -8.47
N ALA A 303 17.11 -0.81 -8.48
CA ALA A 303 16.19 -0.92 -9.60
C ALA A 303 15.37 0.37 -9.76
N ALA A 304 14.95 0.98 -8.65
CA ALA A 304 14.22 2.24 -8.65
C ALA A 304 15.06 3.45 -9.08
N ILE A 305 16.37 3.49 -8.79
CA ILE A 305 17.27 4.53 -9.32
C ILE A 305 17.28 4.47 -10.85
N GLY A 306 17.30 3.27 -11.42
CA GLY A 306 17.04 3.03 -12.84
C GLY A 306 18.08 3.58 -13.82
N SER A 307 19.24 4.04 -13.34
CA SER A 307 20.33 4.48 -14.21
C SER A 307 21.13 3.30 -14.78
N ASP A 308 21.81 3.50 -15.91
CA ASP A 308 22.65 2.47 -16.53
C ASP A 308 23.68 1.89 -15.55
N ILE A 309 24.25 2.74 -14.69
CA ILE A 309 25.19 2.32 -13.66
C ILE A 309 24.51 1.50 -12.58
N ALA A 310 23.32 1.89 -12.12
CA ALA A 310 22.57 1.12 -11.13
C ALA A 310 22.17 -0.26 -11.68
N LEU A 311 21.69 -0.33 -12.93
CA LEU A 311 21.35 -1.57 -13.63
C LEU A 311 22.59 -2.46 -13.85
N MET A 312 23.73 -1.87 -14.21
CA MET A 312 24.99 -2.60 -14.32
C MET A 312 25.42 -3.19 -12.96
N GLN A 313 25.29 -2.44 -11.86
CA GLN A 313 25.62 -2.94 -10.53
C GLN A 313 24.67 -4.06 -10.08
N LEU A 314 23.37 -3.94 -10.37
CA LEU A 314 22.39 -5.00 -10.14
C LEU A 314 22.76 -6.30 -10.85
N ASN A 315 23.03 -6.22 -12.16
CA ASN A 315 23.47 -7.38 -12.93
C ASN A 315 24.78 -7.98 -12.37
N GLY A 316 25.73 -7.12 -11.97
CA GLY A 316 26.95 -7.55 -11.32
C GLY A 316 26.73 -8.25 -9.97
N ILE A 317 25.67 -7.88 -9.23
CA ILE A 317 25.26 -8.54 -7.99
C ILE A 317 24.58 -9.88 -8.28
N ALA A 318 23.64 -9.93 -9.24
CA ALA A 318 22.93 -11.13 -9.66
C ALA A 318 23.91 -12.25 -10.08
N GLN A 319 24.97 -11.89 -10.82
CA GLN A 319 25.96 -12.86 -11.30
C GLN A 319 26.94 -13.36 -10.23
N LYS A 320 27.22 -12.58 -9.17
CA LYS A 320 28.35 -12.83 -8.26
C LYS A 320 27.96 -13.11 -6.81
N LEU A 321 26.70 -12.97 -6.43
CA LEU A 321 26.26 -13.29 -5.07
C LEU A 321 26.25 -14.80 -4.82
N LYS A 322 26.74 -15.22 -3.65
CA LYS A 322 26.66 -16.62 -3.21
C LYS A 322 25.26 -17.05 -2.72
N PHE A 323 24.34 -16.09 -2.59
CA PHE A 323 23.01 -16.31 -2.01
C PHE A 323 21.95 -16.40 -3.11
N LYS A 324 21.52 -17.62 -3.43
CA LYS A 324 20.60 -17.92 -4.55
C LYS A 324 19.32 -17.09 -4.55
N ALA A 325 18.68 -16.90 -3.38
CA ALA A 325 17.43 -16.13 -3.27
C ALA A 325 17.59 -14.63 -3.60
N LEU A 326 18.78 -14.06 -3.39
CA LEU A 326 19.08 -12.67 -3.75
C LEU A 326 19.49 -12.56 -5.23
N GLN A 327 20.07 -13.62 -5.81
CA GLN A 327 20.35 -13.68 -7.25
C GLN A 327 19.07 -13.76 -8.08
N GLU A 328 18.08 -14.54 -7.64
CA GLU A 328 16.79 -14.66 -8.33
C GLU A 328 15.94 -13.38 -8.24
N ARG A 329 16.20 -12.53 -7.24
CA ARG A 329 15.49 -11.27 -7.00
C ARG A 329 16.10 -10.07 -7.74
N ALA A 330 17.41 -10.10 -8.01
CA ALA A 330 18.15 -9.05 -8.71
C ALA A 330 18.01 -9.17 -10.22
#